data_AF-A0A7W3W0R6-F1
#
_entry.id   AF-A0A7W3W0R6-F1
#
_cell.length_a   1.000
_cell.length_b   1.000
_cell.length_c   1.000
_cell.angle_alpha   90.00
_cell.angle_beta   90.00
_cell.angle_gamma   90.00
#
_symmetry.space_group_name_H-M   'P 1'
#
loop_
_entity.id
_entity.type
_entity.pdbx_description
1 polymer ?
#
loop_
_entity_poly.entity_id
_entity_poly.type
_entity_poly.pdbx_seq_one_letter_code
_entity_poly.pdbx_strand_id
1 'polypeptide(L)'
;MRFKQAAVALAAVAMLLAGCTQQVSGVASPVPGQGPVTPVVEPCQLLDAKQLAGLGYKPQGRAVKASKEQRAPAMCLWTATDTEHTVVMSVGWSVDLSLDDYLQGALKKADPVQLGGFAWTRYAGFMGGSCDLYTTLGPKSFAFVSVSYPDDAQACERTKKVIPQVAAHLPGGQPAPSIAPSTPPEGTAPTGPLASVNPCQLLKPEQAQQLKMAPNGELDSSKVISPNVTYCLWKDTDGDGGQKPFEVWVGPDVPLKRWPGMEVAPTEQIDVNGKKWSLFPNFNDSGGVICAAGLPVSDTASIQIVSGQLADKTKACDAIKAGIPMVSGNLPS
;
A
#
# COMPACT_ATOMS: atom_id res chain seq x y z
N MET A 1 87.77 -25.68 31.16
CA MET A 1 87.18 -24.43 31.67
C MET A 1 85.66 -24.56 31.43
N ARG A 2 84.74 -24.70 32.41
CA ARG A 2 84.46 -23.82 33.58
C ARG A 2 84.54 -22.36 33.13
N PHE A 3 83.47 -21.59 32.88
CA PHE A 3 82.23 -21.35 33.66
C PHE A 3 81.14 -20.72 32.72
N LYS A 4 79.88 -20.38 33.08
CA LYS A 4 79.05 -20.29 34.32
C LYS A 4 77.54 -20.41 33.92
N GLN A 5 76.66 -21.08 34.68
CA GLN A 5 75.58 -20.57 35.58
C GLN A 5 74.45 -19.69 34.96
N ALA A 6 73.17 -19.74 35.40
CA ALA A 6 72.39 -20.73 36.17
C ALA A 6 70.91 -20.25 36.37
N ALA A 7 69.98 -21.21 36.55
CA ALA A 7 68.66 -21.06 37.25
C ALA A 7 67.63 -20.09 36.60
N VAL A 8 66.33 -20.02 36.94
CA VAL A 8 65.45 -20.52 38.04
C VAL A 8 64.11 -20.96 37.37
N ALA A 9 63.53 -22.15 37.61
CA ALA A 9 62.34 -22.45 38.47
C ALA A 9 61.07 -21.57 38.23
N LEU A 10 59.82 -21.93 38.56
CA LEU A 10 59.19 -23.07 39.25
C LEU A 10 57.65 -23.00 38.99
N ALA A 11 56.92 -24.05 39.38
CA ALA A 11 55.51 -24.05 39.83
C ALA A 11 54.35 -23.82 38.83
N ALA A 12 53.39 -24.74 38.97
CA ALA A 12 52.08 -24.76 38.33
C ALA A 12 51.12 -23.64 38.79
N VAL A 13 50.17 -23.29 37.92
CA VAL A 13 48.84 -22.80 38.31
C VAL A 13 47.81 -23.53 37.45
N ALA A 14 46.82 -24.14 38.11
CA ALA A 14 45.65 -24.72 37.45
C ALA A 14 44.51 -23.69 37.35
N MET A 15 43.48 -24.06 36.58
CA MET A 15 42.12 -23.48 36.51
C MET A 15 41.82 -22.47 35.40
N LEU A 16 40.64 -22.71 34.80
CA LEU A 16 39.72 -21.75 34.18
C LEU A 16 40.18 -21.02 32.90
N LEU A 17 39.89 -21.65 31.75
CA LEU A 17 39.09 -20.96 30.71
C LEU A 17 38.06 -21.93 30.13
N ALA A 18 36.84 -21.88 30.68
CA ALA A 18 35.64 -22.22 29.92
C ALA A 18 35.42 -21.12 28.87
N GLY A 19 36.10 -21.23 27.74
CA GLY A 19 35.96 -20.32 26.59
C GLY A 19 34.87 -20.83 25.65
N CYS A 20 33.90 -19.98 25.33
CA CYS A 20 32.73 -20.36 24.54
C CYS A 20 33.09 -20.99 23.19
N THR A 21 32.39 -22.06 22.81
CA THR A 21 32.17 -22.44 21.42
C THR A 21 31.26 -21.41 20.73
N GLN A 22 31.72 -20.16 20.65
CA GLN A 22 31.21 -19.27 19.62
C GLN A 22 31.82 -19.72 18.29
N GLN A 23 30.97 -20.37 17.50
CA GLN A 23 31.19 -20.53 16.08
C GLN A 23 31.19 -19.14 15.45
N VAL A 24 32.36 -18.49 15.46
CA VAL A 24 32.58 -17.27 14.67
C VAL A 24 32.42 -17.68 13.23
N SER A 25 31.32 -17.29 12.62
CA SER A 25 31.07 -17.43 11.19
C SER A 25 32.20 -16.72 10.44
N GLY A 26 33.20 -17.50 10.03
CA GLY A 26 34.35 -17.00 9.31
C GLY A 26 33.95 -16.49 7.94
N VAL A 27 33.53 -15.23 7.87
CA VAL A 27 33.48 -14.49 6.61
C VAL A 27 34.92 -14.41 6.13
N ALA A 28 35.24 -15.12 5.04
CA ALA A 28 36.56 -15.08 4.45
C ALA A 28 36.91 -13.62 4.16
N SER A 29 37.99 -13.12 4.77
CA SER A 29 38.44 -11.74 4.50
C SER A 29 38.75 -11.62 3.00
N PRO A 30 38.30 -10.55 2.32
CA PRO A 30 38.57 -10.36 0.90
C PRO A 30 40.06 -10.45 0.60
N VAL A 31 40.41 -11.04 -0.54
CA VAL A 31 41.80 -11.09 -1.00
C VAL A 31 42.33 -9.66 -1.12
N PRO A 32 43.52 -9.32 -0.57
CA PRO A 32 44.07 -7.96 -0.68
C PRO A 32 44.13 -7.49 -2.14
N GLY A 33 43.39 -6.42 -2.46
CA GLY A 33 43.24 -5.89 -3.82
C GLY A 33 41.85 -6.12 -4.43
N GLN A 34 41.05 -7.05 -3.92
CA GLN A 34 39.61 -7.07 -4.16
C GLN A 34 38.94 -6.15 -3.13
N GLY A 35 38.41 -5.01 -3.59
CA GLY A 35 37.46 -4.23 -2.80
C GLY A 35 36.24 -5.07 -2.42
N PRO A 36 35.43 -4.64 -1.43
CA PRO A 36 34.27 -5.39 -1.00
C PRO A 36 33.38 -5.73 -2.20
N VAL A 37 33.16 -7.03 -2.43
CA VAL A 37 32.24 -7.50 -3.46
C VAL A 37 30.84 -7.07 -3.03
N THR A 38 30.31 -6.02 -3.65
CA THR A 38 28.94 -5.57 -3.42
C THR A 38 28.00 -6.75 -3.76
N PRO A 39 27.31 -7.34 -2.78
CA PRO A 39 26.49 -8.51 -3.04
C PRO A 39 25.32 -8.10 -3.91
N VAL A 40 25.18 -8.73 -5.08
CA VAL A 40 24.00 -8.51 -5.95
C VAL A 40 22.79 -9.08 -5.22
N VAL A 41 21.88 -8.22 -4.76
CA VAL A 41 20.56 -8.67 -4.29
C VAL A 41 19.65 -8.78 -5.50
N GLU A 42 19.06 -9.97 -5.65
CA GLU A 42 18.04 -10.25 -6.65
C GLU A 42 16.85 -9.29 -6.45
N PRO A 43 16.49 -8.44 -7.43
CA PRO A 43 15.49 -7.39 -7.21
C PRO A 43 14.12 -7.91 -6.75
N CYS A 44 13.71 -9.11 -7.16
CA CYS A 44 12.45 -9.71 -6.70
C CYS A 44 12.48 -10.20 -5.24
N GLN A 45 13.65 -10.22 -4.59
CA GLN A 45 13.83 -10.57 -3.18
C GLN A 45 14.03 -9.33 -2.28
N LEU A 46 14.07 -8.11 -2.85
CA LEU A 46 14.19 -6.86 -2.09
C LEU A 46 12.96 -6.53 -1.23
N LEU A 47 11.79 -7.09 -1.53
CA LEU A 47 10.55 -6.81 -0.80
C LEU A 47 9.86 -8.13 -0.45
N ASP A 48 9.57 -8.32 0.83
CA ASP A 48 8.81 -9.48 1.30
C ASP A 48 7.30 -9.35 1.01
N ALA A 49 6.56 -10.45 1.15
CA ALA A 49 5.12 -10.50 0.89
C ALA A 49 4.30 -9.54 1.78
N LYS A 50 4.76 -9.24 3.00
CA LYS A 50 4.09 -8.30 3.92
C LYS A 50 4.36 -6.86 3.50
N GLN A 51 5.58 -6.53 3.09
CA GLN A 51 5.93 -5.23 2.52
C GLN A 51 5.11 -4.97 1.24
N LEU A 52 5.05 -5.96 0.33
CA LEU A 52 4.25 -5.87 -0.90
C LEU A 52 2.75 -5.70 -0.60
N ALA A 53 2.19 -6.49 0.33
CA ALA A 53 0.79 -6.33 0.76
C ALA A 53 0.51 -4.99 1.45
N GLY A 54 1.48 -4.41 2.16
CA GLY A 54 1.37 -3.06 2.73
C GLY A 54 1.45 -1.94 1.70
N LEU A 55 2.19 -2.16 0.62
CA LEU A 55 2.32 -1.25 -0.52
C LEU A 55 1.18 -1.40 -1.55
N GLY A 56 0.34 -2.43 -1.44
CA GLY A 56 -0.79 -2.69 -2.35
C GLY A 56 -0.41 -3.47 -3.63
N TYR A 57 0.62 -4.32 -3.56
CA TYR A 57 1.12 -5.12 -4.69
C TYR A 57 0.96 -6.63 -4.46
N LYS A 58 0.76 -7.38 -5.54
CA LYS A 58 0.73 -8.85 -5.51
C LYS A 58 2.10 -9.38 -5.05
N PRO A 59 2.18 -10.45 -4.25
CA PRO A 59 3.44 -10.94 -3.68
C PRO A 59 4.39 -11.53 -4.74
N GLN A 60 3.88 -12.01 -5.87
CA GLN A 60 4.69 -12.59 -6.94
C GLN A 60 5.16 -11.50 -7.93
N GLY A 61 6.44 -11.15 -7.86
CA GLY A 61 7.10 -10.31 -8.85
C GLY A 61 7.56 -11.08 -10.09
N ARG A 62 7.61 -10.40 -11.24
CA ARG A 62 8.19 -10.90 -12.49
C ARG A 62 9.61 -10.36 -12.64
N ALA A 63 10.59 -11.25 -12.55
CA ALA A 63 12.00 -10.92 -12.79
C ALA A 63 12.25 -10.58 -14.27
N VAL A 64 13.04 -9.52 -14.50
CA VAL A 64 13.62 -9.16 -15.79
C VAL A 64 15.13 -9.20 -15.63
N LYS A 65 15.79 -10.03 -16.45
CA LYS A 65 17.25 -10.19 -16.44
C LYS A 65 17.93 -8.93 -16.98
N ALA A 66 19.11 -8.62 -16.46
CA ALA A 66 19.97 -7.60 -17.03
C ALA A 66 20.33 -7.92 -18.50
N SER A 67 20.48 -6.87 -19.33
CA SER A 67 21.03 -6.96 -20.69
C SER A 67 22.11 -5.91 -20.86
N LYS A 68 23.32 -6.34 -21.25
CA LYS A 68 24.45 -5.44 -21.49
C LYS A 68 24.27 -4.66 -22.80
N GLU A 69 23.64 -5.31 -23.77
CA GLU A 69 23.32 -4.78 -25.10
C GLU A 69 22.36 -3.59 -25.00
N GLN A 70 21.36 -3.69 -24.11
CA GLN A 70 20.38 -2.63 -23.85
C GLN A 70 20.81 -1.68 -22.72
N ARG A 71 21.96 -1.92 -22.08
CA ARG A 71 22.39 -1.27 -20.82
C ARG A 71 21.31 -1.34 -19.73
N ALA A 72 20.51 -2.41 -19.71
CA ALA A 72 19.42 -2.59 -18.77
C ALA A 72 19.90 -3.37 -17.53
N PRO A 73 19.72 -2.85 -16.30
CA PRO A 73 20.01 -3.58 -15.07
C PRO A 73 19.01 -4.74 -14.86
N ALA A 74 19.31 -5.61 -13.90
CA ALA A 74 18.31 -6.54 -13.39
C ALA A 74 17.22 -5.76 -12.65
N MET A 75 15.97 -6.17 -12.83
CA MET A 75 14.82 -5.53 -12.19
C MET A 75 13.68 -6.52 -11.94
N CYS A 76 12.79 -6.16 -11.03
CA CYS A 76 11.57 -6.89 -10.76
C CYS A 76 10.35 -6.02 -10.96
N LEU A 77 9.30 -6.61 -11.53
CA LEU A 77 8.02 -5.96 -11.82
C LEU A 77 6.92 -6.58 -10.95
N TRP A 78 6.21 -5.75 -10.20
CA TRP A 78 5.01 -6.17 -9.46
C TRP A 78 3.79 -5.41 -9.96
N THR A 79 2.67 -6.11 -10.10
CA THR A 79 1.36 -5.53 -10.41
C THR A 79 0.62 -5.23 -9.12
N ALA A 80 -0.11 -4.11 -9.08
CA ALA A 80 -0.98 -3.78 -7.95
C ALA A 80 -2.09 -4.83 -7.72
N THR A 81 -2.69 -4.78 -6.54
CA THR A 81 -3.85 -5.60 -6.17
C THR A 81 -5.19 -4.95 -6.55
N ASP A 82 -5.17 -3.80 -7.25
CA ASP A 82 -6.36 -3.15 -7.80
C ASP A 82 -7.03 -4.01 -8.89
N THR A 83 -8.29 -3.71 -9.22
CA THR A 83 -9.07 -4.48 -10.21
C THR A 83 -8.59 -4.29 -11.65
N GLU A 84 -8.01 -3.13 -11.96
CA GLU A 84 -7.57 -2.79 -13.32
C GLU A 84 -6.18 -3.33 -13.67
N HIS A 85 -5.33 -3.61 -12.66
CA HIS A 85 -3.94 -4.07 -12.84
C HIS A 85 -3.06 -3.12 -13.67
N THR A 86 -3.49 -1.85 -13.81
CA THR A 86 -2.84 -0.79 -14.61
C THR A 86 -1.59 -0.21 -13.94
N VAL A 87 -1.47 -0.39 -12.62
CA VAL A 87 -0.35 0.10 -11.80
C VAL A 87 0.73 -0.96 -11.70
N VAL A 88 1.91 -0.63 -12.21
CA VAL A 88 3.10 -1.49 -12.15
C VAL A 88 4.20 -0.79 -11.35
N MET A 89 4.75 -1.48 -10.37
CA MET A 89 5.97 -1.09 -9.68
C MET A 89 7.16 -1.82 -10.27
N SER A 90 8.22 -1.08 -10.56
CA SER A 90 9.53 -1.58 -10.96
C SER A 90 10.57 -1.20 -9.91
N VAL A 91 11.35 -2.18 -9.46
CA VAL A 91 12.58 -1.94 -8.68
C VAL A 91 13.73 -2.62 -9.40
N GLY A 92 14.84 -1.91 -9.59
CA GLY A 92 16.04 -2.47 -10.20
C GLY A 92 17.33 -1.95 -9.59
N TRP A 93 18.40 -2.73 -9.78
CA TRP A 93 19.72 -2.46 -9.22
C TRP A 93 20.81 -2.86 -10.22
N SER A 94 21.78 -1.98 -10.46
CA SER A 94 23.08 -2.33 -11.06
C SER A 94 24.23 -2.20 -10.06
N VAL A 95 25.23 -3.08 -10.21
CA VAL A 95 26.55 -3.01 -9.56
C VAL A 95 27.70 -2.82 -10.56
N ASP A 96 27.41 -2.75 -11.85
CA ASP A 96 28.39 -2.73 -12.96
C ASP A 96 28.21 -1.60 -13.98
N LEU A 97 27.12 -0.82 -13.89
CA LEU A 97 26.75 0.30 -14.77
C LEU A 97 26.61 1.59 -13.95
N SER A 98 27.15 2.71 -14.44
CA SER A 98 26.94 4.01 -13.79
C SER A 98 25.53 4.55 -14.08
N LEU A 99 25.02 5.43 -13.21
CA LEU A 99 23.72 6.06 -13.42
C LEU A 99 23.69 6.92 -14.69
N ASP A 100 24.79 7.60 -15.00
CA ASP A 100 24.91 8.45 -16.20
C ASP A 100 24.94 7.61 -17.49
N ASP A 101 25.64 6.46 -17.49
CA ASP A 101 25.66 5.51 -18.62
C ASP A 101 24.28 4.88 -18.87
N TYR A 102 23.48 4.71 -17.81
CA TYR A 102 22.11 4.21 -17.87
C TYR A 102 21.14 5.27 -18.41
N LEU A 103 21.13 6.46 -17.79
CA LEU A 103 20.21 7.54 -18.12
C LEU A 103 20.51 8.25 -19.44
N GLN A 104 21.75 8.17 -19.95
CA GLN A 104 22.16 8.70 -21.26
C GLN A 104 21.77 10.17 -21.48
N GLY A 105 21.89 10.99 -20.43
CA GLY A 105 21.53 12.42 -20.46
C GLY A 105 20.05 12.74 -20.22
N ALA A 106 19.27 11.81 -19.66
CA ALA A 106 17.87 12.06 -19.27
C ALA A 106 17.72 13.34 -18.43
N LEU A 107 16.68 14.13 -18.72
CA LEU A 107 16.44 15.40 -18.05
C LEU A 107 16.04 15.17 -16.58
N LYS A 108 16.76 15.79 -15.65
CA LYS A 108 16.36 15.90 -14.24
C LYS A 108 15.02 16.63 -14.15
N LYS A 109 14.04 16.04 -13.46
CA LYS A 109 12.67 16.57 -13.33
C LYS A 109 12.40 17.29 -12.01
N ALA A 110 13.12 16.92 -10.95
CA ALA A 110 13.00 17.53 -9.62
C ALA A 110 14.32 17.43 -8.86
N ASP A 111 14.48 18.23 -7.81
CA ASP A 111 15.60 18.13 -6.88
C ASP A 111 15.59 16.82 -6.06
N PRO A 112 16.76 16.38 -5.55
CA PRO A 112 16.85 15.11 -4.83
C PRO A 112 16.05 15.15 -3.52
N VAL A 113 15.26 14.11 -3.27
CA VAL A 113 14.55 13.90 -2.00
C VAL A 113 15.30 12.89 -1.14
N GLN A 114 15.47 13.20 0.15
CA GLN A 114 16.15 12.30 1.10
C GLN A 114 15.16 11.26 1.63
N LEU A 115 15.38 9.98 1.30
CA LEU A 115 14.52 8.86 1.72
C LEU A 115 15.35 7.59 1.98
N GLY A 116 15.10 6.93 3.11
CA GLY A 116 15.73 5.65 3.45
C GLY A 116 17.26 5.69 3.57
N GLY A 117 17.84 6.86 3.87
CA GLY A 117 19.30 7.06 3.96
C GLY A 117 19.97 7.54 2.66
N PHE A 118 19.23 7.69 1.56
CA PHE A 118 19.78 8.09 0.26
C PHE A 118 19.10 9.31 -0.35
N ALA A 119 19.82 9.98 -1.27
CA ALA A 119 19.32 11.08 -2.07
C ALA A 119 18.74 10.55 -3.39
N TRP A 120 17.41 10.52 -3.49
CA TRP A 120 16.70 10.04 -4.68
C TRP A 120 16.36 11.18 -5.62
N THR A 121 16.88 11.13 -6.84
CA THR A 121 16.66 12.17 -7.87
C THR A 121 15.63 11.68 -8.88
N ARG A 122 14.64 12.53 -9.19
CA ARG A 122 13.65 12.24 -10.23
C ARG A 122 14.18 12.64 -11.59
N TYR A 123 14.15 11.72 -12.55
CA TYR A 123 14.47 11.97 -13.95
C TYR A 123 13.23 11.81 -14.83
N ALA A 124 13.31 12.28 -16.07
CA ALA A 124 12.29 12.02 -17.08
C ALA A 124 12.36 10.54 -17.49
N GLY A 125 11.26 9.80 -17.28
CA GLY A 125 11.14 8.45 -17.80
C GLY A 125 11.11 8.42 -19.32
N PHE A 126 11.50 7.29 -19.92
CA PHE A 126 11.45 7.08 -21.38
C PHE A 126 10.01 7.00 -21.93
N MET A 127 9.02 6.79 -21.06
CA MET A 127 7.59 6.82 -21.38
C MET A 127 6.85 7.74 -20.39
N GLY A 128 5.74 8.34 -20.82
CA GLY A 128 4.89 9.13 -19.94
C GLY A 128 4.09 8.25 -18.97
N GLY A 129 3.73 8.80 -17.80
CA GLY A 129 2.89 8.10 -16.82
C GLY A 129 3.65 7.24 -15.80
N SER A 130 4.95 7.50 -15.57
CA SER A 130 5.69 6.92 -14.44
C SER A 130 6.49 7.96 -13.65
N CYS A 131 6.65 7.71 -12.36
CA CYS A 131 7.58 8.49 -11.53
C CYS A 131 8.80 7.66 -11.15
N ASP A 132 9.87 7.89 -11.90
CA ASP A 132 11.13 7.17 -11.80
C ASP A 132 12.11 7.96 -10.91
N LEU A 133 12.50 7.36 -9.79
CA LEU A 133 13.41 7.92 -8.80
C LEU A 133 14.65 7.03 -8.68
N TYR A 134 15.82 7.65 -8.77
CA TYR A 134 17.12 6.97 -8.86
C TYR A 134 18.04 7.44 -7.73
N THR A 135 18.85 6.52 -7.19
CA THR A 135 19.95 6.87 -6.27
C THR A 135 21.23 6.17 -6.67
N THR A 136 22.36 6.85 -6.51
CA THR A 136 23.70 6.26 -6.66
C THR A 136 24.11 5.57 -5.37
N LEU A 137 24.72 4.39 -5.51
CA LEU A 137 25.28 3.58 -4.42
C LEU A 137 26.82 3.53 -4.50
N GLY A 138 27.39 4.03 -5.60
CA GLY A 138 28.83 4.05 -5.90
C GLY A 138 29.09 4.43 -7.36
N PRO A 139 30.35 4.48 -7.81
CA PRO A 139 30.71 5.00 -9.14
C PRO A 139 30.14 4.22 -10.33
N LYS A 140 29.81 2.94 -10.14
CA LYS A 140 29.20 2.05 -11.14
C LYS A 140 28.01 1.29 -10.57
N SER A 141 27.30 1.90 -9.62
CA SER A 141 26.16 1.24 -8.97
C SER A 141 25.06 2.24 -8.64
N PHE A 142 23.84 1.88 -8.99
CA PHE A 142 22.65 2.68 -8.74
C PHE A 142 21.43 1.77 -8.55
N ALA A 143 20.49 2.21 -7.72
CA ALA A 143 19.18 1.60 -7.60
C ALA A 143 18.12 2.57 -8.13
N PHE A 144 17.00 2.03 -8.60
CA PHE A 144 15.85 2.82 -8.99
C PHE A 144 14.53 2.19 -8.53
N VAL A 145 13.56 3.05 -8.27
CA VAL A 145 12.16 2.70 -8.06
C VAL A 145 11.33 3.50 -9.04
N SER A 146 10.45 2.82 -9.76
CA SER A 146 9.48 3.41 -10.67
C SER A 146 8.10 2.85 -10.37
N VAL A 147 7.08 3.70 -10.41
CA VAL A 147 5.66 3.30 -10.36
C VAL A 147 4.95 3.96 -11.53
N SER A 148 4.24 3.17 -12.32
CA SER A 148 3.34 3.67 -13.37
C SER A 148 1.96 4.01 -12.81
N TYR A 149 1.42 5.16 -13.15
CA TYR A 149 0.07 5.60 -12.76
C TYR A 149 -0.45 6.64 -13.77
N PRO A 150 -1.77 6.68 -14.08
CA PRO A 150 -2.32 7.68 -15.00
C PRO A 150 -2.06 9.14 -14.59
N ASP A 151 -2.04 9.40 -13.27
CA ASP A 151 -1.65 10.68 -12.68
C ASP A 151 -0.20 10.66 -12.17
N ASP A 152 0.60 11.60 -12.66
CA ASP A 152 2.04 11.72 -12.39
C ASP A 152 2.37 12.05 -10.93
N ALA A 153 1.52 12.86 -10.28
CA ALA A 153 1.70 13.24 -8.89
C ALA A 153 1.46 12.02 -7.96
N GLN A 154 0.39 11.27 -8.18
CA GLN A 154 0.12 10.01 -7.49
C GLN A 154 1.16 8.93 -7.78
N ALA A 155 1.69 8.84 -9.00
CA ALA A 155 2.84 7.98 -9.30
C ALA A 155 4.00 8.30 -8.34
N CYS A 156 4.37 9.58 -8.21
CA CYS A 156 5.47 9.98 -7.30
C CYS A 156 5.17 9.73 -5.83
N GLU A 157 3.95 10.00 -5.34
CA GLU A 157 3.60 9.70 -3.95
C GLU A 157 3.58 8.20 -3.65
N ARG A 158 3.25 7.35 -4.64
CA ARG A 158 3.43 5.89 -4.53
C ARG A 158 4.91 5.51 -4.52
N THR A 159 5.73 6.00 -5.46
CA THR A 159 7.17 5.73 -5.49
C THR A 159 7.86 6.13 -4.18
N LYS A 160 7.54 7.31 -3.61
CA LYS A 160 8.08 7.77 -2.32
C LYS A 160 7.71 6.86 -1.13
N LYS A 161 6.57 6.17 -1.16
CA LYS A 161 6.18 5.18 -0.12
C LYS A 161 6.91 3.85 -0.27
N VAL A 162 7.22 3.44 -1.50
CA VAL A 162 8.00 2.23 -1.80
C VAL A 162 9.46 2.40 -1.39
N ILE A 163 10.06 3.56 -1.68
CA ILE A 163 11.50 3.80 -1.51
C ILE A 163 12.04 3.40 -0.12
N PRO A 164 11.44 3.79 1.03
CA PRO A 164 11.94 3.39 2.35
C PRO A 164 11.97 1.87 2.57
N GLN A 165 11.06 1.11 1.94
CA GLN A 165 11.06 -0.35 2.02
C GLN A 165 12.22 -0.94 1.21
N VAL A 166 12.41 -0.46 -0.03
CA VAL A 166 13.52 -0.90 -0.91
C VAL A 166 14.88 -0.52 -0.32
N ALA A 167 15.01 0.73 0.14
CA ALA A 167 16.26 1.29 0.63
C ALA A 167 16.83 0.50 1.82
N ALA A 168 15.98 -0.03 2.71
CA ALA A 168 16.40 -0.83 3.86
C ALA A 168 17.14 -2.13 3.51
N HIS A 169 17.03 -2.59 2.26
CA HIS A 169 17.72 -3.77 1.72
C HIS A 169 18.89 -3.41 0.80
N LEU A 170 19.18 -2.11 0.60
CA LEU A 170 20.32 -1.63 -0.18
C LEU A 170 21.55 -1.37 0.72
N PRO A 171 22.79 -1.56 0.23
CA PRO A 171 24.00 -1.26 0.98
C PRO A 171 24.05 0.22 1.44
N GLY A 172 24.06 0.44 2.75
CA GLY A 172 24.07 1.77 3.37
C GLY A 172 22.69 2.36 3.68
N GLY A 173 21.61 1.63 3.42
CA GLY A 173 20.24 2.10 3.69
C GLY A 173 19.87 2.13 5.17
N GLN A 174 18.86 2.95 5.48
CA GLN A 174 18.25 3.02 6.81
C GLN A 174 17.14 1.97 6.96
N PRO A 175 16.89 1.46 8.19
CA PRO A 175 15.77 0.56 8.45
C PRO A 175 14.43 1.12 7.98
N ALA A 176 13.62 0.29 7.33
CA ALA A 176 12.31 0.69 6.82
C ALA A 176 11.34 0.99 7.98
N PRO A 177 10.47 2.02 7.85
CA PRO A 177 9.33 2.15 8.76
C PRO A 177 8.40 0.96 8.60
N SER A 178 7.78 0.51 9.69
CA SER A 178 6.82 -0.60 9.66
C SER A 178 5.64 -0.24 8.75
N ILE A 179 5.29 -1.15 7.83
CA ILE A 179 4.11 -1.03 6.98
C ILE A 179 3.10 -2.12 7.34
N ALA A 180 1.85 -1.71 7.56
CA ALA A 180 0.73 -2.62 7.76
C ALA A 180 0.15 -3.03 6.39
N PRO A 181 -0.33 -4.27 6.20
CA PRO A 181 -1.07 -4.67 5.00
C PRO A 181 -2.22 -3.72 4.72
N SER A 182 -2.40 -3.28 3.47
CA SER A 182 -3.48 -2.36 3.11
C SER A 182 -4.87 -3.01 3.06
N THR A 183 -4.91 -4.35 3.10
CA THR A 183 -6.11 -5.20 3.24
C THR A 183 -5.74 -6.45 4.07
N PRO A 184 -6.57 -6.93 5.01
CA PRO A 184 -6.34 -8.19 5.72
C PRO A 184 -6.37 -9.41 4.79
N PRO A 185 -5.61 -10.48 5.10
CA PRO A 185 -5.71 -11.76 4.40
C PRO A 185 -7.12 -12.38 4.48
N GLU A 186 -7.56 -13.06 3.42
CA GLU A 186 -8.82 -13.81 3.41
C GLU A 186 -8.85 -14.84 4.56
N GLY A 187 -9.97 -14.90 5.28
CA GLY A 187 -10.12 -15.70 6.50
C GLY A 187 -9.70 -15.01 7.81
N THR A 188 -9.15 -13.79 7.75
CA THR A 188 -8.92 -12.98 8.97
C THR A 188 -10.25 -12.41 9.45
N ALA A 189 -10.71 -12.83 10.63
CA ALA A 189 -11.94 -12.30 11.23
C ALA A 189 -11.87 -10.77 11.39
N PRO A 190 -12.96 -10.04 11.13
CA PRO A 190 -12.98 -8.58 11.27
C PRO A 190 -12.76 -8.17 12.73
N THR A 191 -12.14 -7.02 12.93
CA THR A 191 -11.88 -6.45 14.27
C THR A 191 -12.28 -4.98 14.33
N GLY A 192 -12.45 -4.45 15.54
CA GLY A 192 -12.85 -3.05 15.74
C GLY A 192 -14.37 -2.82 15.71
N PRO A 193 -14.82 -1.54 15.73
CA PRO A 193 -16.22 -1.18 16.01
C PRO A 193 -17.28 -1.70 15.03
N LEU A 194 -16.87 -2.06 13.80
CA LEU A 194 -17.77 -2.56 12.76
C LEU A 194 -17.78 -4.09 12.63
N ALA A 195 -16.98 -4.82 13.40
CA ALA A 195 -16.78 -6.26 13.23
C ALA A 195 -18.05 -7.11 13.44
N SER A 196 -19.02 -6.62 14.20
CA SER A 196 -20.30 -7.28 14.49
C SER A 196 -21.50 -6.56 13.86
N VAL A 197 -21.29 -5.55 13.01
CA VAL A 197 -22.37 -4.76 12.42
C VAL A 197 -22.98 -5.49 11.23
N ASN A 198 -24.24 -5.92 11.37
CA ASN A 198 -25.04 -6.40 10.26
C ASN A 198 -25.60 -5.19 9.48
N PRO A 199 -25.22 -4.98 8.20
CA PRO A 199 -25.68 -3.82 7.44
C PRO A 199 -27.21 -3.77 7.30
N CYS A 200 -27.90 -4.92 7.21
CA CYS A 200 -29.36 -4.96 7.09
C CYS A 200 -30.12 -4.53 8.36
N GLN A 201 -29.43 -4.33 9.49
CA GLN A 201 -30.03 -3.76 10.70
C GLN A 201 -29.85 -2.23 10.78
N LEU A 202 -29.09 -1.63 9.86
CA LEU A 202 -28.83 -0.18 9.84
C LEU A 202 -30.00 0.63 9.28
N LEU A 203 -30.96 0.00 8.63
CA LEU A 203 -32.20 0.63 8.17
C LEU A 203 -33.39 -0.27 8.53
N LYS A 204 -34.29 0.24 9.38
CA LYS A 204 -35.51 -0.48 9.79
C LYS A 204 -36.54 -0.50 8.65
N PRO A 205 -37.48 -1.47 8.61
CA PRO A 205 -38.48 -1.55 7.54
C PRO A 205 -39.27 -0.25 7.30
N GLU A 206 -39.63 0.44 8.38
CA GLU A 206 -40.38 1.70 8.31
C GLU A 206 -39.52 2.86 7.81
N GLN A 207 -38.19 2.79 8.04
CA GLN A 207 -37.22 3.75 7.52
C GLN A 207 -36.93 3.50 6.04
N ALA A 208 -36.81 2.23 5.61
CA ALA A 208 -36.67 1.87 4.21
C ALA A 208 -37.89 2.34 3.38
N GLN A 209 -39.10 2.17 3.90
CA GLN A 209 -40.33 2.68 3.29
C GLN A 209 -40.34 4.23 3.18
N GLN A 210 -39.81 4.96 4.16
CA GLN A 210 -39.66 6.43 4.07
C GLN A 210 -38.72 6.87 2.94
N LEU A 211 -37.74 6.02 2.59
CA LEU A 211 -36.84 6.22 1.44
C LEU A 211 -37.42 5.69 0.11
N LYS A 212 -38.67 5.22 0.09
CA LYS A 212 -39.33 4.53 -1.05
C LYS A 212 -38.62 3.24 -1.47
N MET A 213 -38.04 2.53 -0.52
CA MET A 213 -37.38 1.25 -0.72
C MET A 213 -38.24 0.10 -0.17
N ALA A 214 -37.96 -1.12 -0.64
CA ALA A 214 -38.53 -2.34 -0.09
C ALA A 214 -38.28 -2.41 1.43
N PRO A 215 -39.19 -2.96 2.24
CA PRO A 215 -39.05 -2.97 3.70
C PRO A 215 -37.89 -3.86 4.20
N ASN A 216 -37.55 -4.90 3.44
CA ASN A 216 -36.46 -5.83 3.78
C ASN A 216 -35.33 -5.65 2.77
N GLY A 217 -34.09 -5.57 3.27
CA GLY A 217 -32.90 -5.53 2.44
C GLY A 217 -32.31 -6.93 2.22
N GLU A 218 -31.57 -7.08 1.13
CA GLU A 218 -30.85 -8.29 0.75
C GLU A 218 -29.38 -8.14 1.19
N LEU A 219 -28.93 -9.05 2.05
CA LEU A 219 -27.55 -9.09 2.57
C LEU A 219 -26.62 -9.76 1.55
N ASP A 220 -25.50 -9.12 1.23
CA ASP A 220 -24.44 -9.69 0.39
C ASP A 220 -23.04 -9.18 0.82
N SER A 221 -22.00 -9.54 0.08
CA SER A 221 -20.59 -9.30 0.41
C SER A 221 -19.74 -9.02 -0.83
N SER A 222 -18.63 -8.30 -0.67
CA SER A 222 -17.74 -7.97 -1.81
C SER A 222 -16.28 -8.30 -1.54
N LYS A 223 -15.89 -9.51 -1.96
CA LYS A 223 -14.50 -9.97 -1.98
C LYS A 223 -13.55 -9.09 -2.80
N VAL A 224 -14.09 -8.25 -3.70
CA VAL A 224 -13.31 -7.31 -4.53
C VAL A 224 -12.76 -6.15 -3.69
N ILE A 225 -13.55 -5.65 -2.73
CA ILE A 225 -13.15 -4.52 -1.88
C ILE A 225 -12.40 -5.01 -0.64
N SER A 226 -12.92 -6.06 0.03
CA SER A 226 -12.23 -6.81 1.08
C SER A 226 -13.01 -8.08 1.43
N PRO A 227 -12.34 -9.17 1.88
CA PRO A 227 -13.03 -10.38 2.35
C PRO A 227 -14.01 -10.15 3.50
N ASN A 228 -13.88 -9.03 4.24
CA ASN A 228 -14.74 -8.67 5.38
C ASN A 228 -15.82 -7.64 5.05
N VAL A 229 -15.94 -7.19 3.78
CA VAL A 229 -16.97 -6.23 3.37
C VAL A 229 -18.30 -6.92 3.18
N THR A 230 -19.29 -6.45 3.91
CA THR A 230 -20.70 -6.83 3.74
C THR A 230 -21.54 -5.59 3.45
N TYR A 231 -22.61 -5.75 2.70
CA TYR A 231 -23.56 -4.69 2.43
C TYR A 231 -24.99 -5.21 2.46
N CYS A 232 -25.94 -4.30 2.63
CA CYS A 232 -27.34 -4.61 2.48
C CYS A 232 -27.95 -3.70 1.42
N LEU A 233 -28.69 -4.30 0.49
CA LEU A 233 -29.34 -3.63 -0.63
C LEU A 233 -30.85 -3.63 -0.41
N TRP A 234 -31.46 -2.45 -0.33
CA TRP A 234 -32.91 -2.30 -0.38
C TRP A 234 -33.29 -1.83 -1.79
N LYS A 235 -34.07 -2.64 -2.51
CA LYS A 235 -34.56 -2.31 -3.85
C LYS A 235 -35.50 -1.12 -3.79
N ASP A 236 -35.50 -0.29 -4.82
CA ASP A 236 -36.49 0.77 -5.02
C ASP A 236 -37.92 0.18 -5.14
N THR A 237 -38.91 1.04 -4.96
CA THR A 237 -40.33 0.71 -5.13
C THR A 237 -41.06 1.65 -6.09
N ASP A 238 -40.34 2.56 -6.76
CA ASP A 238 -40.90 3.47 -7.77
C ASP A 238 -40.79 2.92 -9.21
N GLY A 239 -40.09 1.80 -9.41
CA GLY A 239 -40.01 1.09 -10.69
C GLY A 239 -39.17 1.85 -11.70
N ASP A 240 -39.77 2.25 -12.83
CA ASP A 240 -39.08 3.09 -13.83
C ASP A 240 -38.97 4.58 -13.40
N GLY A 241 -39.31 4.90 -12.15
CA GLY A 241 -39.22 6.26 -11.58
C GLY A 241 -37.79 6.83 -11.46
N GLY A 242 -36.78 6.01 -11.73
CA GLY A 242 -35.38 6.42 -11.83
C GLY A 242 -34.62 6.42 -10.51
N GLN A 243 -35.29 6.17 -9.38
CA GLN A 243 -34.61 5.91 -8.12
C GLN A 243 -33.76 4.65 -8.27
N LYS A 244 -32.56 4.66 -7.70
CA LYS A 244 -31.71 3.49 -7.58
C LYS A 244 -31.89 2.84 -6.20
N PRO A 245 -31.60 1.53 -6.07
CA PRO A 245 -31.50 0.87 -4.78
C PRO A 245 -30.73 1.71 -3.76
N PHE A 246 -31.09 1.55 -2.50
CA PHE A 246 -30.35 2.12 -1.39
C PHE A 246 -29.47 1.01 -0.82
N GLU A 247 -28.17 1.23 -0.77
CA GLU A 247 -27.23 0.24 -0.25
C GLU A 247 -26.40 0.82 0.89
N VAL A 248 -26.25 0.04 1.96
CA VAL A 248 -25.38 0.38 3.09
C VAL A 248 -24.27 -0.64 3.19
N TRP A 249 -23.05 -0.19 2.92
CA TRP A 249 -21.82 -0.94 2.87
C TRP A 249 -21.03 -0.76 4.16
N VAL A 250 -20.67 -1.88 4.82
CA VAL A 250 -19.89 -1.91 6.05
C VAL A 250 -18.52 -2.48 5.73
N GLY A 251 -17.47 -1.68 5.96
CA GLY A 251 -16.08 -2.06 5.77
C GLY A 251 -15.29 -2.02 7.08
N PRO A 252 -15.22 -3.14 7.84
CA PRO A 252 -14.50 -3.19 9.11
C PRO A 252 -12.99 -2.98 8.97
N ASP A 253 -12.45 -3.18 7.77
CA ASP A 253 -11.05 -3.05 7.40
C ASP A 253 -10.85 -2.22 6.12
N VAL A 254 -11.83 -1.36 5.80
CA VAL A 254 -11.80 -0.44 4.66
C VAL A 254 -11.73 1.00 5.20
N PRO A 255 -10.60 1.72 5.01
CA PRO A 255 -10.57 3.15 5.27
C PRO A 255 -11.34 3.90 4.18
N LEU A 256 -11.94 5.05 4.51
CA LEU A 256 -12.86 5.79 3.63
C LEU A 256 -12.31 6.00 2.21
N LYS A 257 -11.02 6.32 2.07
CA LYS A 257 -10.36 6.58 0.77
C LYS A 257 -10.06 5.33 -0.06
N ARG A 258 -10.43 4.12 0.39
CA ARG A 258 -10.29 2.86 -0.35
C ARG A 258 -11.61 2.41 -0.99
N TRP A 259 -12.74 3.03 -0.67
CA TRP A 259 -13.96 2.85 -1.46
C TRP A 259 -13.75 3.50 -2.84
N PRO A 260 -14.10 2.81 -3.94
CA PRO A 260 -13.98 3.38 -5.28
C PRO A 260 -14.73 4.71 -5.38
N GLY A 261 -14.10 5.76 -5.91
CA GLY A 261 -14.72 7.08 -6.10
C GLY A 261 -14.76 7.97 -4.85
N MET A 262 -14.16 7.55 -3.73
CA MET A 262 -14.04 8.33 -2.48
C MET A 262 -12.61 8.82 -2.20
N GLU A 263 -11.68 8.63 -3.14
CA GLU A 263 -10.32 9.18 -3.08
C GLU A 263 -10.25 10.70 -3.32
N VAL A 264 -11.33 11.29 -3.85
CA VAL A 264 -11.49 12.74 -4.10
C VAL A 264 -11.94 13.52 -2.86
N ALA A 265 -11.91 14.85 -2.93
CA ALA A 265 -12.49 15.69 -1.87
C ALA A 265 -14.03 15.61 -1.91
N PRO A 266 -14.72 15.45 -0.76
CA PRO A 266 -16.18 15.51 -0.71
C PRO A 266 -16.69 16.92 -1.00
N THR A 267 -17.88 17.01 -1.58
CA THR A 267 -18.51 18.31 -1.93
C THR A 267 -19.22 18.93 -0.72
N GLU A 268 -19.65 18.09 0.24
CA GLU A 268 -20.42 18.50 1.41
C GLU A 268 -20.08 17.58 2.60
N GLN A 269 -20.17 18.10 3.82
CA GLN A 269 -20.13 17.30 5.04
C GLN A 269 -21.44 17.45 5.83
N ILE A 270 -21.96 16.34 6.31
CA ILE A 270 -23.22 16.26 7.06
C ILE A 270 -22.89 15.66 8.43
N ASP A 271 -23.03 16.45 9.50
CA ASP A 271 -22.83 16.00 10.88
C ASP A 271 -24.16 15.51 11.46
N VAL A 272 -24.21 14.24 11.89
CA VAL A 272 -25.33 13.70 12.68
C VAL A 272 -24.78 13.14 13.98
N ASN A 273 -25.10 13.79 15.09
CA ASN A 273 -24.69 13.37 16.44
C ASN A 273 -23.16 13.16 16.58
N GLY A 274 -22.35 13.99 15.91
CA GLY A 274 -20.89 13.88 15.89
C GLY A 274 -20.33 12.89 14.85
N LYS A 275 -21.19 12.10 14.19
CA LYS A 275 -20.79 11.22 13.07
C LYS A 275 -20.81 12.05 11.79
N LYS A 276 -19.62 12.40 11.28
CA LYS A 276 -19.41 13.29 10.12
C LYS A 276 -19.36 12.52 8.81
N TRP A 277 -20.46 12.57 8.07
CA TRP A 277 -20.58 11.99 6.73
C TRP A 277 -19.98 12.93 5.69
N SER A 278 -19.23 12.35 4.75
CA SER A 278 -18.68 13.02 3.57
C SER A 278 -19.52 12.66 2.34
N LEU A 279 -20.05 13.65 1.63
CA LEU A 279 -20.95 13.44 0.49
C LEU A 279 -20.22 13.61 -0.86
N PHE A 280 -20.51 12.70 -1.79
CA PHE A 280 -19.92 12.60 -3.12
C PHE A 280 -21.05 12.58 -4.17
N PRO A 281 -21.51 13.76 -4.66
CA PRO A 281 -22.71 13.90 -5.49
C PRO A 281 -22.52 13.63 -6.99
N ASN A 282 -21.30 13.31 -7.41
CA ASN A 282 -20.96 12.85 -8.76
C ASN A 282 -20.27 11.49 -8.67
N PHE A 283 -20.78 10.62 -7.79
CA PHE A 283 -20.34 9.23 -7.73
C PHE A 283 -20.70 8.57 -9.07
N ASN A 284 -19.87 7.65 -9.54
CA ASN A 284 -20.13 6.96 -10.80
C ASN A 284 -19.55 5.55 -10.73
N ASP A 285 -20.38 4.61 -10.29
CA ASP A 285 -20.07 3.19 -10.36
C ASP A 285 -20.67 2.54 -11.61
N SER A 286 -20.34 1.26 -11.83
CA SER A 286 -20.87 0.45 -12.93
C SER A 286 -22.36 0.09 -12.78
N GLY A 287 -23.01 0.39 -11.65
CA GLY A 287 -24.45 0.19 -11.41
C GLY A 287 -25.33 1.37 -11.83
N GLY A 288 -24.71 2.51 -12.18
CA GLY A 288 -25.41 3.76 -12.45
C GLY A 288 -25.94 4.42 -11.18
N VAL A 289 -25.28 4.19 -10.05
CA VAL A 289 -25.45 5.00 -8.84
C VAL A 289 -24.73 6.33 -9.08
N ILE A 290 -25.42 7.45 -8.78
CA ILE A 290 -24.90 8.81 -9.04
C ILE A 290 -24.51 9.59 -7.77
N CYS A 291 -24.78 9.07 -6.58
CA CYS A 291 -24.33 9.69 -5.33
C CYS A 291 -23.82 8.65 -4.33
N ALA A 292 -22.89 9.07 -3.47
CA ALA A 292 -22.46 8.29 -2.31
C ALA A 292 -22.29 9.20 -1.08
N ALA A 293 -22.39 8.61 0.10
CA ALA A 293 -21.89 9.20 1.34
C ALA A 293 -20.99 8.21 2.08
N GLY A 294 -19.96 8.72 2.75
CA GLY A 294 -19.05 7.88 3.53
C GLY A 294 -18.81 8.43 4.93
N LEU A 295 -18.85 7.53 5.92
CA LEU A 295 -18.57 7.81 7.33
C LEU A 295 -17.27 7.10 7.74
N PRO A 296 -16.18 7.83 8.04
CA PRO A 296 -15.02 7.25 8.71
C PRO A 296 -15.39 6.89 10.14
N VAL A 297 -15.13 5.65 10.56
CA VAL A 297 -15.35 5.14 11.92
C VAL A 297 -14.03 4.99 12.66
N SER A 298 -12.96 4.68 11.95
CA SER A 298 -11.57 4.79 12.39
C SER A 298 -10.65 5.06 11.19
N ASP A 299 -9.33 5.17 11.41
CA ASP A 299 -8.33 5.27 10.35
C ASP A 299 -8.31 4.06 9.40
N THR A 300 -8.93 2.93 9.78
CA THR A 300 -8.94 1.68 9.02
C THR A 300 -10.33 1.13 8.71
N ALA A 301 -11.40 1.75 9.22
CA ALA A 301 -12.77 1.24 9.12
C ALA A 301 -13.76 2.36 8.77
N SER A 302 -14.72 2.06 7.90
CA SER A 302 -15.70 3.04 7.44
C SER A 302 -16.97 2.39 6.90
N ILE A 303 -18.00 3.22 6.72
CA ILE A 303 -19.28 2.85 6.13
C ILE A 303 -19.48 3.70 4.88
N GLN A 304 -20.01 3.09 3.83
CA GLN A 304 -20.45 3.77 2.61
C GLN A 304 -21.96 3.59 2.45
N ILE A 305 -22.65 4.63 2.00
CA ILE A 305 -24.03 4.57 1.50
C ILE A 305 -23.96 4.92 0.03
N VAL A 306 -24.60 4.14 -0.84
CA VAL A 306 -24.78 4.45 -2.26
C VAL A 306 -26.26 4.38 -2.64
N SER A 307 -26.69 5.35 -3.45
CA SER A 307 -28.01 5.41 -4.09
C SER A 307 -28.02 6.54 -5.14
N GLY A 308 -29.10 6.70 -5.88
CA GLY A 308 -29.17 7.69 -6.96
C GLY A 308 -30.59 7.97 -7.42
N GLN A 309 -30.75 9.05 -8.18
CA GLN A 309 -32.01 9.40 -8.84
C GLN A 309 -31.72 9.81 -10.29
N LEU A 310 -31.87 8.87 -11.22
CA LEU A 310 -31.50 9.06 -12.62
C LEU A 310 -32.43 9.99 -13.40
N ALA A 311 -33.71 10.08 -13.01
CA ALA A 311 -34.68 10.93 -13.71
C ALA A 311 -34.44 12.42 -13.46
N ASP A 312 -33.84 12.77 -12.32
CA ASP A 312 -33.53 14.15 -11.93
C ASP A 312 -32.19 14.22 -11.18
N LYS A 313 -31.14 14.61 -11.92
CA LYS A 313 -29.78 14.75 -11.36
C LYS A 313 -29.68 15.77 -10.22
N THR A 314 -30.63 16.70 -10.07
CA THR A 314 -30.61 17.63 -8.92
C THR A 314 -30.99 16.94 -7.61
N LYS A 315 -31.67 15.78 -7.70
CA LYS A 315 -32.10 14.93 -6.58
C LYS A 315 -31.21 13.71 -6.37
N ALA A 316 -30.05 13.66 -7.03
CA ALA A 316 -29.12 12.53 -7.03
C ALA A 316 -28.81 11.96 -5.64
N CYS A 317 -28.73 12.84 -4.63
CA CYS A 317 -28.38 12.49 -3.26
C CYS A 317 -29.56 12.48 -2.28
N ASP A 318 -30.80 12.73 -2.70
CA ASP A 318 -31.91 12.99 -1.77
C ASP A 318 -32.16 11.80 -0.84
N ALA A 319 -32.21 10.58 -1.38
CA ALA A 319 -32.35 9.35 -0.61
C ALA A 319 -31.18 9.14 0.37
N ILE A 320 -29.94 9.51 -0.03
CA ILE A 320 -28.76 9.42 0.84
C ILE A 320 -28.84 10.45 1.97
N LYS A 321 -29.17 11.71 1.68
CA LYS A 321 -29.33 12.75 2.69
C LYS A 321 -30.42 12.41 3.71
N ALA A 322 -31.54 11.82 3.26
CA ALA A 322 -32.60 11.33 4.12
C ALA A 322 -32.20 10.07 4.91
N GLY A 323 -31.42 9.17 4.32
CA GLY A 323 -30.98 7.91 4.93
C GLY A 323 -29.82 8.06 5.94
N ILE A 324 -28.92 9.04 5.76
CA ILE A 324 -27.81 9.34 6.67
C ILE A 324 -28.23 9.39 8.16
N PRO A 325 -29.25 10.17 8.59
CA PRO A 325 -29.67 10.19 9.99
C PRO A 325 -30.29 8.87 10.45
N MET A 326 -30.95 8.13 9.56
CA MET A 326 -31.55 6.82 9.87
C MET A 326 -30.45 5.78 10.17
N VAL A 327 -29.46 5.67 9.28
CA VAL A 327 -28.28 4.81 9.45
C VAL A 327 -27.48 5.22 10.67
N SER A 328 -27.21 6.52 10.84
CA SER A 328 -26.44 7.05 11.98
C SER A 328 -27.06 6.73 13.34
N GLY A 329 -28.39 6.74 13.43
CA GLY A 329 -29.14 6.41 14.65
C GLY A 329 -29.24 4.91 14.97
N ASN A 330 -28.97 4.03 14.00
CA ASN A 330 -28.95 2.58 14.18
C ASN A 330 -27.54 1.99 14.31
N LEU A 331 -26.48 2.81 14.15
CA LEU A 331 -25.10 2.37 14.32
C LEU A 331 -24.75 2.13 15.79
N PRO A 332 -23.76 1.25 16.08
CA PRO A 332 -23.14 1.19 17.39
C PRO A 332 -22.64 2.57 17.84
N SER A 333 -22.64 2.77 19.17
CA SER A 333 -22.16 3.98 19.83
C SER A 333 -20.70 4.24 19.50
#